data_AF-A0A2V4D720-F1
#
_entry.id   AF-A0A2V4D720-F1
#
_cell.length_a   1.000
_cell.length_b   1.000
_cell.length_c   1.000
_cell.angle_alpha   90.00
_cell.angle_beta   90.00
_cell.angle_gamma   90.00
#
_symmetry.space_group_name_H-M   'P 1'
#
loop_
_entity.id
_entity.type
_entity.pdbx_description
1 polymer ?
#
loop_
_entity_poly.entity_id
_entity_poly.type
_entity_poly.pdbx_seq_one_letter_code
_entity_poly.pdbx_strand_id
1 'polypeptide(L)'
;MENEDLSPLSAEHKEKVLAMFTDADEVVGVNHLVDCLSNSTSHAGDGIIRAYVGFEPSGKAHIGWKVIAQTLRRLLDADVNVLIFLADWHAWVNDKFAGDMDKIRTTGRYMEEVFRALLGHPEEGDGAGQLRFLYASELMDSGDYWARVLKCSKNMSLDRVRRTFSIMGRDEDSSDGDLSKFFYPAMQAADIFELQIDIAIGGMDQRKAHMYMRRVADRHNWLKATCVHTPILSGLKASGARMESFDHKMSKSDPGGAILLHDDAKKMRKKMRKAYLDPQDEKSPVYELVEHIVLPELGTLTVTPKPEYGEPSTWDNLDSLRAALASGEVHPLDLKFGVADAVAETLAPLTAHFDKKPELLDEINEITGN
;
A
#
# COMPACT_ATOMS: atom_id res chain seq x y z
N MET A 1 10.12 -7.34 13.22
CA MET A 1 9.97 -7.01 14.66
C MET A 1 10.94 -7.76 15.59
N GLU A 2 11.79 -8.68 15.11
CA GLU A 2 12.56 -9.62 15.96
C GLU A 2 13.54 -9.02 16.99
N ASN A 3 13.73 -7.70 17.05
CA ASN A 3 14.64 -7.03 17.98
C ASN A 3 14.01 -5.87 18.78
N GLU A 4 12.68 -5.77 18.83
CA GLU A 4 12.00 -4.67 19.53
C GLU A 4 11.39 -5.13 20.87
N ASP A 5 11.62 -4.34 21.93
CA ASP A 5 11.18 -4.66 23.29
C ASP A 5 9.69 -4.30 23.49
N LEU A 6 8.83 -5.32 23.37
CA LEU A 6 7.41 -5.19 23.69
C LEU A 6 7.11 -5.45 25.17
N SER A 7 8.11 -5.73 26.01
CA SER A 7 7.91 -6.10 27.42
C SER A 7 7.02 -5.14 28.22
N PRO A 8 7.01 -3.80 27.98
CA PRO A 8 6.17 -2.85 28.73
C PRO A 8 4.66 -2.99 28.48
N LEU A 9 4.25 -3.72 27.44
CA LEU A 9 2.85 -3.89 27.06
C LEU A 9 2.15 -5.00 27.88
N SER A 10 0.85 -4.81 28.10
CA SER A 10 -0.04 -5.88 28.56
C SER A 10 -0.09 -7.03 27.52
N ALA A 11 -0.55 -8.22 27.93
CA ALA A 11 -0.70 -9.34 26.99
C ALA A 11 -1.62 -8.98 25.81
N GLU A 12 -2.72 -8.30 26.09
CA GLU A 12 -3.67 -7.80 25.09
C GLU A 12 -3.01 -6.80 24.12
N HIS A 13 -2.28 -5.81 24.62
CA HIS A 13 -1.60 -4.84 23.75
C HIS A 13 -0.50 -5.48 22.91
N LYS A 14 0.21 -6.49 23.44
CA LYS A 14 1.20 -7.27 22.66
C LYS A 14 0.53 -7.98 21.50
N GLU A 15 -0.60 -8.63 21.75
CA GLU A 15 -1.37 -9.32 20.72
C GLU A 15 -1.85 -8.34 19.65
N LYS A 16 -2.42 -7.18 20.04
CA LYS A 16 -2.80 -6.12 19.09
C LYS A 16 -1.62 -5.68 18.23
N VAL A 17 -0.45 -5.39 18.82
CA VAL A 17 0.75 -4.96 18.07
C VAL A 17 1.24 -6.01 17.09
N LEU A 18 1.27 -7.28 17.48
CA LEU A 18 1.66 -8.38 16.60
C LEU A 18 0.66 -8.57 15.45
N ALA A 19 -0.63 -8.47 15.75
CA ALA A 19 -1.70 -8.57 14.75
C ALA A 19 -1.61 -7.43 13.72
N MET A 20 -1.41 -6.19 14.17
CA MET A 20 -1.31 -5.03 13.28
C MET A 20 -0.23 -5.19 12.18
N PHE A 21 0.89 -5.83 12.49
CA PHE A 21 2.08 -5.86 11.64
C PHE A 21 2.47 -7.25 11.11
N THR A 22 1.56 -8.23 11.15
CA THR A 22 1.85 -9.63 10.79
C THR A 22 2.49 -9.79 9.39
N ASP A 23 2.05 -9.03 8.38
CA ASP A 23 2.56 -9.11 7.00
C ASP A 23 3.47 -7.93 6.61
N ALA A 24 4.01 -7.19 7.58
CA ALA A 24 4.90 -6.08 7.29
C ALA A 24 6.33 -6.58 6.97
N ASP A 25 6.91 -6.10 5.88
CA ASP A 25 8.32 -6.37 5.52
C ASP A 25 9.27 -5.71 6.54
N GLU A 26 8.92 -4.52 7.03
CA GLU A 26 9.73 -3.79 7.99
C GLU A 26 8.85 -2.94 8.92
N VAL A 27 9.18 -2.95 10.21
CA VAL A 27 8.66 -2.01 11.21
C VAL A 27 9.84 -1.28 11.82
N VAL A 28 9.78 0.05 11.87
CA VAL A 28 10.87 0.89 12.39
C VAL A 28 10.35 1.81 13.49
N GLY A 29 10.89 1.61 14.69
CA GLY A 29 10.65 2.49 15.82
C GLY A 29 9.31 2.20 16.49
N VAL A 30 9.01 0.93 16.73
CA VAL A 30 7.78 0.52 17.43
C VAL A 30 7.71 1.07 18.86
N ASN A 31 8.86 1.44 19.45
CA ASN A 31 8.92 1.97 20.81
C ASN A 31 7.98 3.18 21.01
N HIS A 32 7.80 4.04 20.01
CA HIS A 32 6.83 5.15 20.08
C HIS A 32 5.41 4.62 20.32
N LEU A 33 4.99 3.64 19.53
CA LEU A 33 3.68 2.99 19.68
C LEU A 33 3.57 2.25 21.02
N VAL A 34 4.62 1.55 21.44
CA VAL A 34 4.68 0.87 22.75
C VAL A 34 4.46 1.89 23.87
N ASP A 35 5.17 3.01 23.85
CA ASP A 35 5.04 4.08 24.85
C ASP A 35 3.64 4.69 24.83
N CYS A 36 3.05 4.90 23.65
CA CYS A 36 1.70 5.42 23.52
C CYS A 36 0.66 4.46 24.14
N LEU A 37 0.73 3.18 23.82
CA LEU A 37 -0.17 2.15 24.34
C LEU A 37 0.01 1.91 25.85
N SER A 38 1.25 1.90 26.35
CA SER A 38 1.53 1.72 27.78
C SER A 38 1.03 2.90 28.62
N ASN A 39 1.09 4.13 28.09
CA ASN A 39 0.71 5.34 28.80
C ASN A 39 -0.68 5.87 28.44
N SER A 40 -1.44 5.15 27.60
CA SER A 40 -2.76 5.59 27.10
C SER A 40 -2.72 7.01 26.50
N THR A 41 -1.70 7.26 25.68
CA THR A 41 -1.47 8.54 25.01
C THR A 41 -1.32 8.33 23.50
N SER A 42 -1.12 9.40 22.76
CA SER A 42 -0.89 9.43 21.33
C SER A 42 0.02 10.62 21.00
N HIS A 43 0.44 10.77 19.74
CA HIS A 43 1.12 11.98 19.29
C HIS A 43 0.30 13.26 19.57
N ALA A 44 -1.03 13.18 19.46
CA ALA A 44 -1.94 14.28 19.77
C ALA A 44 -2.23 14.44 21.27
N GLY A 45 -1.88 13.44 22.10
CA GLY A 45 -2.06 13.46 23.55
C GLY A 45 -3.47 13.08 24.02
N ASP A 46 -4.31 12.54 23.13
CA ASP A 46 -5.70 12.16 23.40
C ASP A 46 -5.94 10.64 23.53
N GLY A 47 -4.87 9.84 23.41
CA GLY A 47 -4.95 8.38 23.54
C GLY A 47 -5.43 7.66 22.27
N ILE A 48 -5.84 8.38 21.23
CA ILE A 48 -6.25 7.79 19.95
C ILE A 48 -5.02 7.66 19.05
N ILE A 49 -4.61 6.41 18.81
CA ILE A 49 -3.52 6.10 17.88
C ILE A 49 -3.97 6.42 16.46
N ARG A 50 -3.19 7.24 15.76
CA ARG A 50 -3.46 7.65 14.38
C ARG A 50 -2.48 7.02 13.41
N ALA A 51 -3.01 6.24 12.48
CA ALA A 51 -2.28 5.75 11.34
C ALA A 51 -2.61 6.57 10.09
N TYR A 52 -1.65 6.72 9.18
CA TYR A 52 -1.94 7.22 7.85
C TYR A 52 -1.22 6.45 6.76
N VAL A 53 -1.79 6.51 5.57
CA VAL A 53 -1.14 6.13 4.32
C VAL A 53 -1.43 7.18 3.25
N GLY A 54 -0.37 7.64 2.57
CA GLY A 54 -0.47 8.59 1.47
C GLY A 54 -0.60 7.92 0.11
N PHE A 55 -1.50 8.40 -0.73
CA PHE A 55 -1.60 7.96 -2.11
C PHE A 55 -1.72 9.13 -3.09
N GLU A 56 -0.93 9.10 -4.16
CA GLU A 56 -1.10 9.99 -5.30
C GLU A 56 -2.32 9.58 -6.14
N PRO A 57 -3.34 10.45 -6.32
CA PRO A 57 -4.44 10.20 -7.24
C PRO A 57 -3.95 10.27 -8.69
N SER A 58 -3.68 9.08 -9.25
CA SER A 58 -2.85 8.93 -10.47
C SER A 58 -3.39 7.92 -11.49
N GLY A 59 -4.60 7.38 -11.27
CA GLY A 59 -5.26 6.43 -12.16
C GLY A 59 -5.87 5.25 -11.42
N LYS A 60 -6.29 4.23 -12.17
CA LYS A 60 -6.95 3.03 -11.63
C LYS A 60 -6.09 2.27 -10.61
N ALA A 61 -6.75 1.75 -9.59
CA ALA A 61 -6.09 0.96 -8.55
C ALA A 61 -5.69 -0.43 -9.09
N HIS A 62 -4.56 -0.94 -8.61
CA HIS A 62 -4.06 -2.29 -8.90
C HIS A 62 -4.03 -3.13 -7.61
N ILE A 63 -3.85 -4.45 -7.74
CA ILE A 63 -3.95 -5.40 -6.62
C ILE A 63 -3.00 -5.13 -5.45
N GLY A 64 -1.87 -4.43 -5.69
CA GLY A 64 -0.96 -4.00 -4.63
C GLY A 64 -1.63 -3.11 -3.57
N TRP A 65 -2.72 -2.42 -3.91
CA TRP A 65 -3.47 -1.61 -2.95
C TRP A 65 -4.23 -2.48 -1.94
N LYS A 66 -4.57 -3.72 -2.32
CA LYS A 66 -5.23 -4.67 -1.43
C LYS A 66 -4.30 -5.16 -0.32
N VAL A 67 -2.99 -5.31 -0.61
CA VAL A 67 -1.95 -5.59 0.41
C VAL A 67 -1.95 -4.51 1.50
N ILE A 68 -1.98 -3.24 1.07
CA ILE A 68 -2.06 -2.11 2.01
C ILE A 68 -3.39 -2.15 2.75
N ALA A 69 -4.51 -2.32 2.04
CA ALA A 69 -5.84 -2.35 2.66
C ALA A 69 -6.01 -3.45 3.72
N GLN A 70 -5.37 -4.60 3.56
CA GLN A 70 -5.32 -5.65 4.59
C GLN A 70 -4.65 -5.17 5.87
N THR A 71 -3.50 -4.49 5.74
CA THR A 71 -2.82 -3.87 6.89
C THR A 71 -3.71 -2.82 7.54
N LEU A 72 -4.37 -1.98 6.75
CA LEU A 72 -5.30 -0.97 7.27
C LEU A 72 -6.50 -1.59 8.00
N ARG A 73 -7.04 -2.71 7.51
CA ARG A 73 -8.14 -3.42 8.17
C ARG A 73 -7.70 -3.92 9.55
N ARG A 74 -6.52 -4.54 9.66
CA ARG A 74 -5.97 -4.97 10.95
C ARG A 74 -5.75 -3.81 11.93
N LEU A 75 -5.41 -2.63 11.42
CA LEU A 75 -5.29 -1.42 12.24
C LEU A 75 -6.64 -0.94 12.75
N LEU A 76 -7.66 -0.88 11.88
CA LEU A 76 -9.03 -0.57 12.27
C LEU A 76 -9.56 -1.54 13.33
N ASP A 77 -9.34 -2.85 13.12
CA ASP A 77 -9.71 -3.91 14.07
C ASP A 77 -8.96 -3.80 15.41
N ALA A 78 -7.79 -3.15 15.41
CA ALA A 78 -6.99 -2.86 16.59
C ALA A 78 -7.29 -1.48 17.21
N ASP A 79 -8.44 -0.88 16.89
CA ASP A 79 -8.92 0.41 17.40
C ASP A 79 -8.08 1.63 16.94
N VAL A 80 -7.25 1.48 15.91
CA VAL A 80 -6.47 2.59 15.34
C VAL A 80 -7.35 3.44 14.42
N ASN A 81 -7.27 4.76 14.56
CA ASN A 81 -7.88 5.68 13.61
C ASN A 81 -7.05 5.71 12.33
N VAL A 82 -7.64 5.35 11.18
CA VAL A 82 -6.93 5.22 9.91
C VAL A 82 -7.27 6.36 8.97
N LEU A 83 -6.24 7.10 8.54
CA LEU A 83 -6.36 8.16 7.54
C LEU A 83 -5.84 7.70 6.17
N ILE A 84 -6.72 7.73 5.17
CA ILE A 84 -6.32 7.69 3.76
C ILE A 84 -6.03 9.13 3.32
N PHE A 85 -4.75 9.44 3.15
CA PHE A 85 -4.32 10.78 2.73
C PHE A 85 -4.24 10.87 1.21
N LEU A 86 -5.16 11.63 0.62
CA LEU A 86 -5.27 11.83 -0.82
C LEU A 86 -4.33 12.95 -1.24
N ALA A 87 -3.16 12.56 -1.73
CA ALA A 87 -2.04 13.43 -1.99
C ALA A 87 -2.21 14.17 -3.32
N ASP A 88 -3.25 14.99 -3.47
CA ASP A 88 -3.61 15.68 -4.71
C ASP A 88 -2.55 16.70 -5.17
N TRP A 89 -2.01 17.51 -4.26
CA TRP A 89 -0.88 18.40 -4.56
C TRP A 89 0.40 17.64 -4.88
N HIS A 90 0.61 16.49 -4.25
CA HIS A 90 1.76 15.63 -4.55
C HIS A 90 1.65 15.03 -5.96
N ALA A 91 0.46 14.55 -6.33
CA ALA A 91 0.17 14.08 -7.69
C ALA A 91 0.32 15.21 -8.72
N TRP A 92 -0.11 16.42 -8.38
CA TRP A 92 0.08 17.60 -9.23
C TRP A 92 1.55 17.95 -9.40
N VAL A 93 2.31 18.03 -8.29
CA VAL A 93 3.76 18.18 -8.29
C VAL A 93 4.44 17.06 -9.05
N ASN A 94 3.87 15.85 -9.16
CA ASN A 94 4.44 14.73 -9.92
C ASN A 94 3.92 14.62 -11.38
N ASP A 95 3.27 15.68 -11.90
CA ASP A 95 2.71 15.78 -13.26
C ASP A 95 1.65 14.71 -13.61
N LYS A 96 0.95 14.16 -12.61
CA LYS A 96 -0.12 13.19 -12.88
C LYS A 96 -1.23 13.86 -13.67
N PHE A 97 -1.74 13.15 -14.68
CA PHE A 97 -2.71 13.68 -15.64
C PHE A 97 -2.27 15.00 -16.31
N ALA A 98 -0.95 15.16 -16.53
CA ALA A 98 -0.35 16.40 -17.04
C ALA A 98 -0.65 17.63 -16.15
N GLY A 99 -0.81 17.42 -14.84
CA GLY A 99 -1.08 18.48 -13.87
C GLY A 99 -2.54 18.94 -13.81
N ASP A 100 -3.47 18.20 -14.42
CA ASP A 100 -4.90 18.50 -14.40
C ASP A 100 -5.51 18.18 -13.03
N MET A 101 -5.72 19.22 -12.21
CA MET A 101 -6.19 19.08 -10.83
C MET A 101 -7.61 18.52 -10.74
N ASP A 102 -8.47 18.78 -11.71
CA ASP A 102 -9.84 18.27 -11.71
C ASP A 102 -9.82 16.75 -11.89
N LYS A 103 -8.99 16.23 -12.81
CA LYS A 103 -8.79 14.78 -12.97
C LYS A 103 -8.15 14.13 -11.75
N ILE A 104 -7.20 14.81 -11.11
CA ILE A 104 -6.60 14.35 -9.85
C ILE A 104 -7.67 14.24 -8.76
N ARG A 105 -8.50 15.26 -8.59
CA ARG A 105 -9.59 15.29 -7.59
C ARG A 105 -10.68 14.26 -7.89
N THR A 106 -11.08 14.08 -9.16
CA THR A 106 -11.97 12.98 -9.56
C THR A 106 -11.38 11.62 -9.20
N THR A 107 -10.08 11.42 -9.47
CA THR A 107 -9.38 10.21 -9.07
C THR A 107 -9.34 10.04 -7.56
N GLY A 108 -9.19 11.13 -6.79
CA GLY A 108 -9.27 11.12 -5.33
C GLY A 108 -10.61 10.56 -4.84
N ARG A 109 -11.74 11.07 -5.36
CA ARG A 109 -13.08 10.56 -5.01
C ARG A 109 -13.26 9.08 -5.34
N TYR A 110 -12.75 8.66 -6.51
CA TYR A 110 -12.73 7.24 -6.90
C TYR A 110 -11.97 6.39 -5.89
N MET A 111 -10.82 6.87 -5.41
CA MET A 111 -10.01 6.16 -4.42
C MET A 111 -10.70 6.04 -3.07
N GLU A 112 -11.46 7.05 -2.65
CA GLU A 112 -12.26 6.95 -1.42
C GLU A 112 -13.24 5.79 -1.50
N GLU A 113 -14.02 5.69 -2.57
CA GLU A 113 -14.98 4.59 -2.77
C GLU A 113 -14.25 3.22 -2.84
N VAL A 114 -13.07 3.16 -3.47
CA VAL A 114 -12.24 1.94 -3.46
C VAL A 114 -11.84 1.55 -2.04
N PHE A 115 -11.32 2.47 -1.23
CA PHE A 115 -10.91 2.14 0.14
C PHE A 115 -12.09 1.84 1.05
N ARG A 116 -13.22 2.55 0.92
CA ARG A 116 -14.47 2.20 1.62
C ARG A 116 -14.86 0.75 1.35
N ALA A 117 -14.87 0.33 0.08
CA ALA A 117 -15.23 -1.03 -0.30
C ALA A 117 -14.17 -2.06 0.14
N LEU A 118 -12.88 -1.77 -0.06
CA LEU A 118 -11.79 -2.66 0.35
C LEU A 118 -11.70 -2.82 1.87
N LEU A 119 -12.10 -1.83 2.66
CA LEU A 119 -12.06 -1.89 4.12
C LEU A 119 -13.37 -2.37 4.75
N GLY A 120 -14.40 -2.67 3.94
CA GLY A 120 -15.66 -3.20 4.44
C GLY A 120 -16.59 -2.14 5.05
N HIS A 121 -16.51 -0.89 4.56
CA HIS A 121 -17.33 0.25 5.01
C HIS A 121 -17.26 0.52 6.52
N PRO A 122 -16.06 0.74 7.09
CA PRO A 122 -15.93 1.17 8.49
C PRO A 122 -16.62 2.51 8.72
N GLU A 123 -16.95 2.80 9.98
CA GLU A 123 -17.47 4.12 10.36
C GLU A 123 -16.43 5.22 10.06
N GLU A 124 -16.87 6.34 9.51
CA GLU A 124 -16.00 7.48 9.21
C GLU A 124 -16.02 8.50 10.35
N GLY A 125 -14.83 8.89 10.85
CA GLY A 125 -14.69 9.84 11.95
C GLY A 125 -13.29 9.86 12.59
N ASP A 126 -13.12 10.71 13.62
CA ASP A 126 -11.83 10.92 14.30
C ASP A 126 -11.56 9.95 15.47
N GLY A 127 -12.49 9.04 15.73
CA GLY A 127 -12.45 8.09 16.83
C GLY A 127 -11.59 6.84 16.57
N ALA A 128 -11.40 6.07 17.63
CA ALA A 128 -10.75 4.76 17.58
C ALA A 128 -11.50 3.80 16.64
N GLY A 129 -10.76 3.07 15.78
CA GLY A 129 -11.33 2.13 14.81
C GLY A 129 -12.12 2.78 13.65
N GLN A 130 -12.05 4.11 13.50
CA GLN A 130 -12.74 4.84 12.44
C GLN A 130 -11.81 5.20 11.27
N LEU A 131 -12.41 5.35 10.08
CA LEU A 131 -11.75 5.71 8.83
C LEU A 131 -11.87 7.21 8.54
N ARG A 132 -10.85 7.80 7.93
CA ARG A 132 -10.84 9.21 7.51
C ARG A 132 -10.28 9.34 6.11
N PHE A 133 -10.70 10.41 5.45
CA PHE A 133 -10.13 10.87 4.20
C PHE A 133 -9.75 12.34 4.36
N LEU A 134 -8.58 12.72 3.85
CA LEU A 134 -8.13 14.11 3.84
C LEU A 134 -7.34 14.37 2.57
N TYR A 135 -7.63 15.47 1.89
CA TYR A 135 -6.84 15.91 0.74
C TYR A 135 -5.63 16.73 1.20
N ALA A 136 -4.48 16.52 0.55
CA ALA A 136 -3.27 17.28 0.85
C ALA A 136 -3.47 18.79 0.69
N SER A 137 -4.23 19.21 -0.31
CA SER A 137 -4.63 20.59 -0.51
C SER A 137 -5.32 21.24 0.70
N GLU A 138 -6.08 20.49 1.50
CA GLU A 138 -6.73 21.00 2.71
C GLU A 138 -5.71 21.27 3.83
N LEU A 139 -4.75 20.37 4.00
CA LEU A 139 -3.67 20.53 4.98
C LEU A 139 -2.73 21.70 4.60
N MET A 140 -2.51 21.88 3.30
CA MET A 140 -1.58 22.86 2.73
C MET A 140 -2.09 24.30 2.72
N ASP A 141 -3.36 24.55 3.06
CA ASP A 141 -3.92 25.90 3.15
C ASP A 141 -3.38 26.69 4.37
N SER A 142 -2.70 26.00 5.29
CA SER A 142 -2.11 26.60 6.50
C SER A 142 -0.69 27.14 6.26
N GLY A 143 -0.44 28.37 6.73
CA GLY A 143 0.93 28.92 6.78
C GLY A 143 1.87 28.13 7.69
N ASP A 144 1.34 27.49 8.75
CA ASP A 144 2.12 26.66 9.67
C ASP A 144 2.63 25.39 8.98
N TYR A 145 1.83 24.82 8.08
CA TYR A 145 2.24 23.69 7.24
C TYR A 145 3.48 24.06 6.41
N TRP A 146 3.45 25.20 5.70
CA TRP A 146 4.60 25.63 4.91
C TRP A 146 5.82 25.97 5.78
N ALA A 147 5.61 26.51 6.98
CA ALA A 147 6.68 26.68 7.95
C ALA A 147 7.29 25.32 8.35
N ARG A 148 6.48 24.26 8.50
CA ARG A 148 6.96 22.89 8.72
C ARG A 148 7.77 22.37 7.54
N VAL A 149 7.27 22.50 6.32
CA VAL A 149 7.98 22.10 5.09
C VAL A 149 9.35 22.76 5.04
N LEU A 150 9.44 24.07 5.30
CA LEU A 150 10.72 24.77 5.35
C LEU A 150 11.64 24.23 6.45
N LYS A 151 11.13 23.93 7.65
CA LYS A 151 11.92 23.30 8.72
C LYS A 151 12.42 21.91 8.35
N CYS A 152 11.64 21.12 7.61
CA CYS A 152 12.04 19.83 7.06
C CYS A 152 13.18 19.99 6.04
N SER A 153 13.08 20.99 5.17
CA SER A 153 14.07 21.29 4.12
C SER A 153 15.38 21.89 4.64
N LYS A 154 15.35 22.62 5.77
CA LYS A 154 16.56 23.26 6.31
C LYS A 154 17.68 22.25 6.59
N ASN A 155 18.90 22.64 6.23
CA ASN A 155 20.12 21.83 6.38
C ASN A 155 20.05 20.49 5.66
N MET A 156 19.32 20.42 4.55
CA MET A 156 19.30 19.28 3.64
C MET A 156 20.01 19.66 2.34
N SER A 157 21.00 18.87 1.93
CA SER A 157 21.66 19.07 0.63
C SER A 157 20.76 18.56 -0.50
N LEU A 158 20.88 19.17 -1.69
CA LEU A 158 20.16 18.73 -2.88
C LEU A 158 20.44 17.24 -3.17
N ASP A 159 21.68 16.78 -3.03
CA ASP A 159 22.05 15.37 -3.26
C ASP A 159 21.30 14.41 -2.35
N ARG A 160 21.00 14.82 -1.11
CA ARG A 160 20.23 13.98 -0.19
C ARG A 160 18.76 13.92 -0.57
N VAL A 161 18.21 15.01 -1.11
CA VAL A 161 16.85 15.04 -1.64
C VAL A 161 16.76 14.16 -2.89
N ARG A 162 17.74 14.22 -3.80
CA ARG A 162 17.79 13.37 -5.01
C ARG A 162 17.68 11.88 -4.70
N ARG A 163 18.38 11.40 -3.66
CA ARG A 163 18.32 9.99 -3.21
C ARG A 163 16.94 9.49 -2.81
N THR A 164 15.99 10.41 -2.58
CA THR A 164 14.62 10.09 -2.20
C THR A 164 13.64 10.11 -3.37
N PHE A 165 14.03 10.50 -4.60
CA PHE A 165 13.10 10.57 -5.74
C PHE A 165 12.46 9.24 -6.16
N SER A 166 13.07 8.13 -5.74
CA SER A 166 12.45 6.82 -5.87
C SER A 166 11.03 6.77 -5.25
N ILE A 167 10.74 7.56 -4.22
CA ILE A 167 9.42 7.58 -3.55
C ILE A 167 8.28 8.03 -4.49
N MET A 168 8.60 8.86 -5.50
CA MET A 168 7.63 9.39 -6.48
C MET A 168 7.73 8.69 -7.85
N GLY A 169 8.48 7.57 -7.92
CA GLY A 169 8.66 6.80 -9.16
C GLY A 169 9.63 7.41 -10.16
N ARG A 170 10.64 8.16 -9.68
CA ARG A 170 11.60 8.88 -10.51
C ARG A 170 13.04 8.49 -10.21
N ASP A 171 13.88 8.50 -11.23
CA ASP A 171 15.31 8.28 -11.10
C ASP A 171 16.03 9.51 -10.52
N GLU A 172 17.17 9.29 -9.85
CA GLU A 172 17.91 10.38 -9.17
C GLU A 172 18.38 11.48 -10.14
N ASP A 173 18.64 11.12 -11.41
CA ASP A 173 19.11 12.02 -12.47
C ASP A 173 17.97 12.79 -13.16
N SER A 174 16.69 12.49 -12.86
CA SER A 174 15.53 12.91 -13.67
C SER A 174 14.96 14.31 -13.37
N SER A 175 15.67 15.17 -12.63
CA SER A 175 15.05 16.32 -11.94
C SER A 175 15.72 17.69 -12.08
N ASP A 176 16.85 17.81 -12.77
CA ASP A 176 17.58 19.09 -12.80
C ASP A 176 16.80 20.23 -13.50
N GLY A 177 15.69 19.91 -14.18
CA GLY A 177 14.80 20.88 -14.82
C GLY A 177 13.63 21.39 -13.99
N ASP A 178 13.32 20.81 -12.81
CA ASP A 178 12.15 21.21 -12.03
C ASP A 178 12.38 21.17 -10.51
N LEU A 179 12.39 22.35 -9.89
CA LEU A 179 12.60 22.53 -8.45
C LEU A 179 11.43 21.99 -7.61
N SER A 180 10.22 21.91 -8.16
CA SER A 180 9.02 21.46 -7.42
C SER A 180 9.22 20.05 -6.83
N LYS A 181 9.91 19.16 -7.55
CA LYS A 181 10.19 17.78 -7.12
C LYS A 181 11.07 17.72 -5.88
N PHE A 182 11.91 18.73 -5.65
CA PHE A 182 12.76 18.79 -4.46
C PHE A 182 11.99 19.12 -3.18
N PHE A 183 10.79 19.69 -3.30
CA PHE A 183 9.92 19.93 -2.15
C PHE A 183 9.16 18.67 -1.71
N TYR A 184 8.92 17.72 -2.61
CA TYR A 184 8.09 16.54 -2.36
C TYR A 184 8.51 15.76 -1.09
N PRO A 185 9.79 15.40 -0.85
CA PRO A 185 10.15 14.63 0.34
C PRO A 185 9.96 15.44 1.64
N ALA A 186 10.14 16.75 1.57
CA ALA A 186 9.92 17.64 2.71
C ALA A 186 8.43 17.83 3.01
N MET A 187 7.58 17.90 1.98
CA MET A 187 6.12 17.89 2.09
C MET A 187 5.63 16.59 2.73
N GLN A 188 6.03 15.44 2.18
CA GLN A 188 5.65 14.13 2.73
C GLN A 188 6.08 13.94 4.19
N ALA A 189 7.25 14.47 4.58
CA ALA A 189 7.68 14.46 5.97
C ALA A 189 6.88 15.44 6.84
N ALA A 190 6.56 16.62 6.33
CA ALA A 190 5.74 17.61 7.02
C ALA A 190 4.32 17.09 7.30
N ASP A 191 3.73 16.36 6.35
CA ASP A 191 2.40 15.75 6.49
C ASP A 191 2.31 14.91 7.77
N ILE A 192 3.30 14.04 8.02
CA ILE A 192 3.35 13.16 9.20
C ILE A 192 3.36 13.97 10.51
N PHE A 193 4.12 15.06 10.55
CA PHE A 193 4.23 15.89 11.75
C PHE A 193 2.99 16.75 11.99
N GLU A 194 2.45 17.38 10.93
CA GLU A 194 1.28 18.26 11.04
C GLU A 194 0.01 17.48 11.35
N LEU A 195 -0.10 16.25 10.85
CA LEU A 195 -1.23 15.36 11.15
C LEU A 195 -1.08 14.61 12.48
N GLN A 196 0.04 14.79 13.19
CA GLN A 196 0.34 14.12 14.47
C GLN A 196 0.16 12.60 14.37
N ILE A 197 0.82 12.00 13.38
CA ILE A 197 0.70 10.58 13.10
C ILE A 197 1.53 9.76 14.09
N ASP A 198 0.95 8.67 14.58
CA ASP A 198 1.62 7.65 15.39
C ASP A 198 2.20 6.52 14.52
N ILE A 199 1.49 6.12 13.47
CA ILE A 199 1.86 5.02 12.57
C ILE A 199 1.86 5.50 11.11
N ALA A 200 3.04 5.55 10.49
CA ALA A 200 3.22 5.91 9.08
C ALA A 200 3.35 4.66 8.21
N ILE A 201 2.39 4.45 7.31
CA ILE A 201 2.31 3.24 6.47
C ILE A 201 2.66 3.58 5.04
N GLY A 202 3.44 2.71 4.40
CA GLY A 202 3.67 2.76 2.96
C GLY A 202 4.20 1.44 2.44
N GLY A 203 4.33 1.30 1.13
CA GLY A 203 5.13 0.21 0.56
C GLY A 203 6.62 0.40 0.92
N MET A 204 7.42 -0.64 0.71
CA MET A 204 8.88 -0.57 0.85
C MET A 204 9.54 0.56 0.02
N ASP A 205 8.87 1.06 -1.02
CA ASP A 205 9.32 2.18 -1.85
C ASP A 205 9.19 3.54 -1.14
N GLN A 206 8.34 3.65 -0.12
CA GLN A 206 8.19 4.86 0.72
C GLN A 206 9.20 4.91 1.88
N ARG A 207 9.96 3.83 2.11
CA ARG A 207 10.92 3.72 3.22
C ARG A 207 11.90 4.90 3.29
N LYS A 208 12.40 5.38 2.15
CA LYS A 208 13.35 6.50 2.13
C LYS A 208 12.72 7.81 2.64
N ALA A 209 11.44 8.07 2.34
CA ALA A 209 10.71 9.23 2.88
C ALA A 209 10.49 9.11 4.39
N HIS A 210 10.11 7.93 4.87
CA HIS A 210 9.96 7.68 6.29
C HIS A 210 11.27 7.83 7.06
N MET A 211 12.40 7.34 6.51
CA MET A 211 13.72 7.55 7.12
C MET A 211 14.16 9.02 7.05
N TYR A 212 13.78 9.74 5.99
CA TYR A 212 13.97 11.18 5.91
C TYR A 212 13.22 11.89 7.04
N MET A 213 11.94 11.59 7.25
CA MET A 213 11.11 12.13 8.33
C MET A 213 11.77 11.89 9.70
N ARG A 214 12.20 10.65 9.99
CA ARG A 214 12.83 10.33 11.28
C ARG A 214 14.11 11.13 11.53
N ARG A 215 14.94 11.35 10.49
CA ARG A 215 16.14 12.21 10.59
C ARG A 215 15.79 13.68 10.81
N VAL A 216 14.71 14.18 10.22
CA VAL A 216 14.21 15.53 10.48
C VAL A 216 13.78 15.63 11.94
N ALA A 217 13.05 14.65 12.45
CA ALA A 217 12.61 14.60 13.84
C ALA A 217 13.78 14.65 14.82
N ASP A 218 14.85 13.87 14.57
CA ASP A 218 16.08 13.90 15.38
C ASP A 218 16.68 15.30 15.53
N ARG A 219 16.72 16.06 14.44
CA ARG A 219 17.35 17.39 14.43
C ARG A 219 16.54 18.44 15.17
N HIS A 220 15.21 18.30 15.16
CA HIS A 220 14.31 19.26 15.80
C HIS A 220 13.75 18.78 17.13
N ASN A 221 14.20 17.60 17.60
CA ASN A 221 13.69 16.92 18.79
C ASN A 221 12.15 16.75 18.75
N TRP A 222 11.64 16.29 17.61
CA TRP A 222 10.22 15.95 17.43
C TRP A 222 9.97 14.47 17.66
N LEU A 223 8.72 14.15 18.00
CA LEU A 223 8.25 12.77 18.10
C LEU A 223 8.35 12.08 16.74
N LYS A 224 8.64 10.78 16.76
CA LYS A 224 8.83 9.97 15.56
C LYS A 224 7.71 8.95 15.46
N ALA A 225 6.92 9.03 14.40
CA ALA A 225 5.97 7.98 14.06
C ALA A 225 6.68 6.62 13.90
N THR A 226 6.02 5.55 14.31
CA THR A 226 6.39 4.17 13.96
C THR A 226 6.15 3.98 12.47
N CYS A 227 7.17 3.56 11.73
CA CYS A 227 7.04 3.37 10.28
C CYS A 227 6.79 1.90 9.98
N VAL A 228 5.76 1.61 9.18
CA VAL A 228 5.37 0.24 8.78
C VAL A 228 5.45 0.17 7.27
N HIS A 229 6.23 -0.78 6.76
CA HIS A 229 6.42 -0.98 5.33
C HIS A 229 5.82 -2.31 4.88
N THR A 230 4.90 -2.26 3.92
CA THR A 230 4.29 -3.45 3.33
C THR A 230 5.10 -3.97 2.15
N PRO A 231 5.02 -5.28 1.83
CA PRO A 231 5.63 -5.83 0.63
C PRO A 231 5.07 -5.16 -0.63
N ILE A 232 5.92 -5.11 -1.67
CA ILE A 232 5.54 -4.64 -3.00
C ILE A 232 5.43 -5.83 -3.92
N LEU A 233 4.22 -6.06 -4.45
CA LEU A 233 3.99 -7.11 -5.42
C LEU A 233 4.71 -6.83 -6.74
N SER A 234 5.37 -7.86 -7.24
CA SER A 234 6.04 -7.85 -8.53
C SER A 234 5.03 -7.73 -9.67
N GLY A 235 5.45 -7.12 -10.78
CA GLY A 235 4.68 -7.16 -12.01
C GLY A 235 4.54 -8.62 -12.49
N LEU A 236 3.40 -8.98 -13.05
CA LEU A 236 3.08 -10.37 -13.44
C LEU A 236 4.13 -11.00 -14.37
N LYS A 237 4.84 -10.20 -15.16
CA LYS A 237 5.85 -10.68 -16.12
C LYS A 237 7.29 -10.56 -15.58
N ALA A 238 7.47 -10.00 -14.38
CA ALA A 238 8.79 -9.84 -13.81
C ALA A 238 9.41 -11.22 -13.56
N SER A 239 10.66 -11.39 -13.97
CA SER A 239 11.48 -12.58 -13.75
C SER A 239 12.86 -12.16 -13.26
N GLY A 240 13.44 -12.90 -12.30
CA GLY A 240 14.78 -12.65 -11.75
C GLY A 240 14.78 -11.96 -10.38
N ALA A 241 15.97 -11.87 -9.76
CA ALA A 241 16.14 -11.28 -8.44
C ALA A 241 15.71 -9.80 -8.43
N ARG A 242 15.02 -9.38 -7.35
CA ARG A 242 14.63 -7.99 -7.04
C ARG A 242 15.83 -7.03 -7.14
N MET A 243 16.19 -6.59 -8.34
CA MET A 243 17.00 -5.39 -8.49
C MET A 243 16.08 -4.21 -8.23
N GLU A 244 16.58 -3.20 -7.53
CA GLU A 244 15.86 -2.00 -7.08
C GLU A 244 15.32 -1.10 -8.22
N SER A 245 15.03 -1.66 -9.40
CA SER A 245 14.44 -0.93 -10.51
C SER A 245 12.91 -0.91 -10.39
N PHE A 246 12.36 0.26 -10.71
CA PHE A 246 10.91 0.51 -10.81
C PHE A 246 10.19 -0.41 -11.79
N ASP A 247 10.92 -1.03 -12.72
CA ASP A 247 10.38 -1.88 -13.77
C ASP A 247 9.90 -3.25 -13.27
N HIS A 248 10.29 -3.66 -12.07
CA HIS A 248 9.88 -4.96 -11.51
C HIS A 248 8.59 -4.93 -10.70
N LYS A 249 8.09 -3.76 -10.28
CA LYS A 249 6.88 -3.66 -9.46
C LYS A 249 5.61 -3.57 -10.29
N MET A 250 4.50 -4.02 -9.73
CA MET A 250 3.22 -3.84 -10.37
C MET A 250 2.88 -2.34 -10.47
N SER A 251 2.73 -1.84 -11.69
CA SER A 251 2.49 -0.42 -11.97
C SER A 251 1.33 -0.21 -12.94
N LYS A 252 0.67 0.94 -12.80
CA LYS A 252 -0.37 1.41 -13.72
C LYS A 252 0.18 1.64 -15.14
N SER A 253 1.48 1.84 -15.29
CA SER A 253 2.16 2.08 -16.58
C SER A 253 2.31 0.83 -17.47
N ASP A 254 2.24 -0.39 -16.91
CA ASP A 254 2.09 -1.64 -17.69
C ASP A 254 0.79 -2.36 -17.29
N PRO A 255 -0.36 -2.00 -17.87
CA PRO A 255 -1.63 -2.67 -17.61
C PRO A 255 -1.62 -4.17 -17.93
N GLY A 256 -0.71 -4.62 -18.81
CA GLY A 256 -0.55 -6.04 -19.15
C GLY A 256 0.29 -6.82 -18.14
N GLY A 257 1.09 -6.12 -17.33
CA GLY A 257 1.87 -6.65 -16.21
C GLY A 257 1.20 -6.47 -14.85
N ALA A 258 0.01 -5.85 -14.79
CA ALA A 258 -0.71 -5.58 -13.54
C ALA A 258 -2.11 -6.18 -13.52
N ILE A 259 -2.55 -6.68 -12.36
CA ILE A 259 -3.97 -6.96 -12.08
C ILE A 259 -4.59 -5.66 -11.59
N LEU A 260 -5.55 -5.14 -12.34
CA LEU A 260 -6.35 -3.98 -11.91
C LEU A 260 -7.48 -4.48 -11.01
N LEU A 261 -7.89 -3.66 -10.04
CA LEU A 261 -8.94 -4.08 -9.09
C LEU A 261 -10.30 -4.30 -9.78
N HIS A 262 -10.53 -3.69 -10.93
CA HIS A 262 -11.76 -3.80 -11.74
C HIS A 262 -11.61 -4.76 -12.93
N ASP A 263 -10.54 -5.56 -12.99
CA ASP A 263 -10.47 -6.61 -14.00
C ASP A 263 -11.53 -7.68 -13.71
N ASP A 264 -12.31 -8.06 -14.71
CA ASP A 264 -13.19 -9.23 -14.60
C ASP A 264 -12.37 -10.54 -14.55
N ALA A 265 -12.98 -11.63 -14.08
CA ALA A 265 -12.31 -12.93 -13.95
C ALA A 265 -11.69 -13.42 -15.28
N LYS A 266 -12.28 -13.09 -16.43
CA LYS A 266 -11.76 -13.47 -17.75
C LYS A 266 -10.48 -12.70 -18.10
N LYS A 267 -10.44 -11.39 -17.82
CA LYS A 267 -9.24 -10.54 -17.96
C LYS A 267 -8.15 -11.01 -17.00
N MET A 268 -8.48 -11.30 -15.75
CA MET A 268 -7.53 -11.83 -14.76
C MET A 268 -6.92 -13.15 -15.23
N ARG A 269 -7.72 -14.15 -15.61
CA ARG A 269 -7.22 -15.42 -16.17
C ARG A 269 -6.34 -15.22 -17.41
N LYS A 270 -6.70 -14.27 -18.30
CA LYS A 270 -5.90 -13.96 -19.51
C LYS A 270 -4.54 -13.38 -19.16
N LYS A 271 -4.47 -12.46 -18.19
CA LYS A 271 -3.21 -11.89 -17.68
C LYS A 271 -2.38 -12.96 -16.97
N MET A 272 -3.01 -13.71 -16.08
CA MET A 272 -2.37 -14.75 -15.27
C MET A 272 -1.78 -15.90 -16.11
N ARG A 273 -2.41 -16.25 -17.25
CA ARG A 273 -1.83 -17.19 -18.21
C ARG A 273 -0.39 -16.81 -18.61
N LYS A 274 -0.13 -15.52 -18.78
CA LYS A 274 1.16 -14.95 -19.18
C LYS A 274 2.07 -14.60 -18.01
N ALA A 275 1.60 -14.76 -16.77
CA ALA A 275 2.39 -14.44 -15.59
C ALA A 275 3.61 -15.36 -15.49
N TYR A 276 4.72 -14.86 -14.98
CA TYR A 276 5.90 -15.64 -14.67
C TYR A 276 5.60 -16.54 -13.46
N LEU A 277 5.96 -17.81 -13.60
CA LEU A 277 5.82 -18.83 -12.56
C LEU A 277 6.89 -19.88 -12.83
N ASP A 278 7.84 -19.99 -11.92
CA ASP A 278 8.86 -21.01 -11.90
C ASP A 278 8.77 -21.77 -10.56
N PRO A 279 8.67 -23.11 -10.58
CA PRO A 279 8.64 -23.91 -9.36
C PRO A 279 9.83 -23.70 -8.42
N GLN A 280 10.99 -23.30 -8.96
CA GLN A 280 12.22 -23.10 -8.20
C GLN A 280 12.45 -21.63 -7.79
N ASP A 281 11.71 -20.68 -8.38
CA ASP A 281 11.78 -19.28 -8.00
C ASP A 281 10.66 -18.94 -7.01
N GLU A 282 11.02 -18.91 -5.72
CA GLU A 282 10.12 -18.51 -4.64
C GLU A 282 9.52 -17.11 -4.85
N LYS A 283 10.19 -16.25 -5.62
CA LYS A 283 9.77 -14.87 -5.91
C LYS A 283 8.90 -14.76 -7.17
N SER A 284 8.38 -15.88 -7.67
CA SER A 284 7.42 -15.86 -8.76
C SER A 284 6.20 -14.99 -8.39
N PRO A 285 5.78 -14.02 -9.24
CA PRO A 285 4.64 -13.14 -8.94
C PRO A 285 3.34 -13.87 -8.59
N VAL A 286 3.15 -15.08 -9.14
CA VAL A 286 1.99 -15.92 -8.82
C VAL A 286 2.01 -16.37 -7.35
N TYR A 287 3.17 -16.71 -6.80
CA TYR A 287 3.31 -17.06 -5.38
C TYR A 287 3.09 -15.85 -4.48
N GLU A 288 3.61 -14.68 -4.86
CA GLU A 288 3.39 -13.44 -4.10
C GLU A 288 1.88 -13.12 -3.97
N LEU A 289 1.07 -13.40 -5.01
CA LEU A 289 -0.39 -13.25 -4.94
C LEU A 289 -1.04 -14.28 -4.01
N VAL A 290 -0.53 -15.52 -3.98
CA VAL A 290 -1.03 -16.53 -3.04
C VAL A 290 -0.73 -16.12 -1.61
N GLU A 291 0.52 -15.75 -1.35
CA GLU A 291 1.05 -15.40 -0.04
C GLU A 291 0.42 -14.14 0.55
N HIS A 292 0.35 -13.07 -0.24
CA HIS A 292 -0.03 -11.76 0.27
C HIS A 292 -1.48 -11.38 -0.01
N ILE A 293 -2.23 -12.14 -0.82
CA ILE A 293 -3.64 -11.82 -1.12
C ILE A 293 -4.55 -13.00 -0.83
N VAL A 294 -4.31 -14.16 -1.44
CA VAL A 294 -5.26 -15.28 -1.39
C VAL A 294 -5.33 -15.90 0.00
N LEU A 295 -4.20 -16.35 0.55
CA LEU A 295 -4.18 -17.00 1.87
C LEU A 295 -4.62 -16.05 2.99
N PRO A 296 -4.20 -14.77 3.04
CA PRO A 296 -4.67 -13.85 4.07
C PRO A 296 -6.17 -13.55 4.03
N GLU A 297 -6.82 -13.58 2.85
CA GLU A 297 -8.26 -13.27 2.73
C GLU A 297 -9.16 -14.51 2.81
N LEU A 298 -8.74 -15.62 2.21
CA LEU A 298 -9.57 -16.80 2.03
C LEU A 298 -9.12 -17.98 2.91
N GLY A 299 -7.93 -17.91 3.50
CA GLY A 299 -7.29 -18.99 4.27
C GLY A 299 -6.82 -20.17 3.42
N THR A 300 -7.38 -20.35 2.23
CA THR A 300 -7.07 -21.47 1.34
C THR A 300 -7.15 -21.06 -0.14
N LEU A 301 -6.46 -21.82 -0.99
CA LEU A 301 -6.52 -21.74 -2.44
C LEU A 301 -7.04 -23.06 -3.00
N THR A 302 -8.13 -23.01 -3.77
CA THR A 302 -8.60 -24.16 -4.55
C THR A 302 -8.06 -24.11 -5.97
N VAL A 303 -7.42 -25.20 -6.42
CA VAL A 303 -6.96 -25.39 -7.79
C VAL A 303 -7.82 -26.45 -8.45
N THR A 304 -8.57 -26.04 -9.49
CA THR A 304 -9.48 -26.92 -10.22
C THR A 304 -8.94 -27.19 -11.63
N PRO A 305 -8.30 -28.34 -11.87
CA PRO A 305 -7.92 -28.75 -13.22
C PRO A 305 -9.17 -29.10 -14.03
N LYS A 306 -9.01 -29.32 -15.34
CA LYS A 306 -10.10 -29.95 -16.11
C LYS A 306 -10.33 -31.37 -15.57
N PRO A 307 -11.58 -31.88 -15.58
CA PRO A 307 -11.90 -33.23 -15.07
C PRO A 307 -11.09 -34.36 -15.73
N GLU A 308 -10.61 -34.17 -16.96
CA GLU A 308 -9.76 -35.13 -17.68
C GLU A 308 -8.31 -35.17 -17.17
N TYR A 309 -7.87 -34.19 -16.38
CA TYR A 309 -6.50 -34.03 -15.89
C TYR A 309 -6.37 -34.14 -14.36
N GLY A 310 -7.48 -34.21 -13.63
CA GLY A 310 -7.47 -34.40 -12.18
C GLY A 310 -8.75 -33.93 -11.49
N GLU A 311 -8.77 -34.07 -10.16
CA GLU A 311 -9.82 -33.56 -9.28
C GLU A 311 -9.39 -32.22 -8.65
N PRO A 312 -10.33 -31.40 -8.16
CA PRO A 312 -10.01 -30.19 -7.39
C PRO A 312 -9.14 -30.49 -6.17
N SER A 313 -8.13 -29.65 -5.93
CA SER A 313 -7.25 -29.70 -4.75
C SER A 313 -7.33 -28.38 -3.98
N THR A 314 -7.10 -28.42 -2.67
CA THR A 314 -7.13 -27.24 -1.78
C THR A 314 -5.84 -27.14 -1.00
N TRP A 315 -5.30 -25.91 -0.91
CA TRP A 315 -3.98 -25.62 -0.36
C TRP A 315 -4.09 -24.47 0.64
N ASP A 316 -3.58 -24.65 1.84
CA ASP A 316 -3.53 -23.63 2.92
C ASP A 316 -2.09 -23.14 3.20
N ASN A 317 -1.10 -23.79 2.57
CA ASN A 317 0.31 -23.57 2.82
C ASN A 317 1.09 -23.42 1.50
N LEU A 318 1.82 -22.32 1.35
CA LEU A 318 2.56 -22.00 0.12
C LEU A 318 3.69 -22.99 -0.18
N ASP A 319 4.40 -23.49 0.83
CA ASP A 319 5.50 -24.43 0.65
C ASP A 319 5.00 -25.78 0.13
N SER A 320 3.87 -26.26 0.66
CA SER A 320 3.22 -27.47 0.17
C SER A 320 2.76 -27.33 -1.28
N LEU A 321 2.21 -26.16 -1.63
CA LEU A 321 1.79 -25.84 -2.99
C LEU A 321 2.98 -25.77 -3.97
N ARG A 322 4.11 -25.17 -3.54
CA ARG A 322 5.36 -25.13 -4.30
C ARG A 322 5.90 -26.55 -4.55
N ALA A 323 5.91 -27.39 -3.52
CA ALA A 323 6.34 -28.78 -3.63
C ALA A 323 5.47 -29.57 -4.63
N ALA A 324 4.15 -29.37 -4.59
CA ALA A 324 3.20 -29.99 -5.51
C ALA A 324 3.37 -29.50 -6.97
N LEU A 325 3.71 -28.21 -7.16
CA LEU A 325 4.05 -27.69 -8.48
C LEU A 325 5.37 -28.28 -9.00
N ALA A 326 6.38 -28.41 -8.12
CA ALA A 326 7.69 -28.95 -8.47
C ALA A 326 7.66 -30.46 -8.78
N SER A 327 6.79 -31.22 -8.10
CA SER A 327 6.58 -32.65 -8.35
C SER A 327 5.73 -32.94 -9.60
N GLY A 328 5.00 -31.92 -10.10
CA GLY A 328 4.06 -32.04 -11.21
C GLY A 328 2.66 -32.53 -10.79
N GLU A 329 2.38 -32.63 -9.49
CA GLU A 329 1.03 -32.93 -8.96
C GLU A 329 0.04 -31.83 -9.34
N VAL A 330 0.46 -30.57 -9.25
CA VAL A 330 -0.31 -29.42 -9.73
C VAL A 330 0.30 -28.94 -11.04
N HIS A 331 -0.52 -28.79 -12.08
CA HIS A 331 -0.05 -28.24 -13.35
C HIS A 331 0.04 -26.69 -13.27
N PRO A 332 1.12 -26.05 -13.80
CA PRO A 332 1.31 -24.61 -13.67
C PRO A 332 0.18 -23.74 -14.23
N LEU A 333 -0.50 -24.20 -15.28
CA LEU A 333 -1.63 -23.46 -15.85
C LEU A 333 -2.86 -23.51 -14.94
N ASP A 334 -3.10 -24.63 -14.27
CA ASP A 334 -4.25 -24.80 -13.38
C ASP A 334 -4.04 -23.99 -12.10
N LEU A 335 -2.82 -23.99 -11.55
CA LEU A 335 -2.45 -23.09 -10.45
C LEU A 335 -2.71 -21.63 -10.84
N LYS A 336 -2.20 -21.19 -11.99
CA LYS A 336 -2.44 -19.83 -12.50
C LYS A 336 -3.94 -19.51 -12.54
N PHE A 337 -4.78 -20.39 -13.07
CA PHE A 337 -6.22 -20.11 -13.10
C PHE A 337 -6.87 -20.11 -11.72
N GLY A 338 -6.50 -21.05 -10.84
CA GLY A 338 -6.96 -21.04 -9.45
C GLY A 338 -6.63 -19.73 -8.74
N VAL A 339 -5.40 -19.22 -8.89
CA VAL A 339 -5.01 -17.92 -8.30
C VAL A 339 -5.80 -16.77 -8.90
N ALA A 340 -6.02 -16.76 -10.23
CA ALA A 340 -6.82 -15.72 -10.86
C ALA A 340 -8.27 -15.70 -10.35
N ASP A 341 -8.86 -16.86 -10.13
CA ASP A 341 -10.23 -17.00 -9.63
C ASP A 341 -10.32 -16.59 -8.16
N ALA A 342 -9.40 -17.05 -7.33
CA ALA A 342 -9.32 -16.67 -5.92
C ALA A 342 -9.13 -15.16 -5.76
N VAL A 343 -8.23 -14.53 -6.55
CA VAL A 343 -8.07 -13.07 -6.54
C VAL A 343 -9.37 -12.37 -6.95
N ALA A 344 -10.09 -12.86 -7.97
CA ALA A 344 -11.37 -12.30 -8.36
C ALA A 344 -12.43 -12.42 -7.24
N GLU A 345 -12.46 -13.54 -6.52
CA GLU A 345 -13.32 -13.74 -5.35
C GLU A 345 -13.02 -12.71 -4.25
N THR A 346 -11.74 -12.47 -3.94
CA THR A 346 -11.36 -11.45 -2.93
C THR A 346 -11.76 -10.03 -3.33
N LEU A 347 -12.03 -9.78 -4.61
CA LEU A 347 -12.45 -8.47 -5.15
C LEU A 347 -13.95 -8.38 -5.41
N ALA A 348 -14.72 -9.47 -5.22
CA ALA A 348 -16.16 -9.47 -5.42
C ALA A 348 -16.90 -8.36 -4.66
N PRO A 349 -16.57 -8.02 -3.40
CA PRO A 349 -17.21 -6.90 -2.69
C PRO A 349 -16.97 -5.55 -3.38
N LEU A 350 -15.78 -5.32 -3.93
CA LEU A 350 -15.45 -4.10 -4.66
C LEU A 350 -16.23 -4.03 -5.97
N THR A 351 -16.28 -5.13 -6.72
CA THR A 351 -17.09 -5.23 -7.95
C THR A 351 -18.55 -4.90 -7.65
N ALA A 352 -19.13 -5.51 -6.61
CA ALA A 352 -20.52 -5.27 -6.22
C ALA A 352 -20.77 -3.83 -5.75
N HIS A 353 -19.77 -3.13 -5.22
CA HIS A 353 -19.86 -1.71 -4.87
C HIS A 353 -19.96 -0.84 -6.13
N PHE A 354 -19.08 -1.02 -7.10
CA PHE A 354 -19.05 -0.22 -8.32
C PHE A 354 -20.14 -0.59 -9.33
N ASP A 355 -20.67 -1.82 -9.31
CA ASP A 355 -21.86 -2.20 -10.09
C ASP A 355 -23.10 -1.39 -9.68
N LYS A 356 -23.17 -0.93 -8.43
CA LYS A 356 -24.27 -0.08 -7.92
C LYS A 356 -24.06 1.41 -8.20
N LYS A 357 -22.82 1.82 -8.44
CA LYS A 357 -22.40 3.22 -8.66
C LYS A 357 -21.34 3.30 -9.76
N PRO A 358 -21.71 3.00 -11.02
CA PRO A 358 -20.74 2.86 -12.10
C PRO A 358 -20.17 4.21 -12.56
N GLU A 359 -20.86 5.32 -12.30
CA GLU A 359 -20.58 6.62 -12.92
C GLU A 359 -19.15 7.09 -12.67
N LEU A 360 -18.67 6.91 -11.44
CA LEU A 360 -17.33 7.31 -11.04
C LEU A 360 -16.25 6.41 -11.66
N LEU A 361 -16.53 5.12 -11.84
CA LEU A 361 -15.62 4.22 -12.53
C LEU A 361 -15.56 4.53 -14.03
N ASP A 362 -16.69 4.88 -14.63
CA ASP A 362 -16.77 5.28 -16.04
C ASP A 362 -15.99 6.57 -16.31
N GLU A 363 -16.13 7.59 -15.45
CA GLU A 363 -15.33 8.82 -15.54
C GLU A 363 -13.81 8.51 -15.47
N ILE A 364 -13.41 7.55 -14.61
CA ILE A 364 -12.01 7.12 -14.51
C ILE A 364 -11.56 6.31 -15.73
N ASN A 365 -12.44 5.53 -16.35
CA ASN A 365 -12.15 4.83 -17.61
C ASN A 365 -11.83 5.86 -18.71
N GLU A 366 -12.64 6.91 -18.83
CA GLU A 366 -12.44 8.00 -19.79
C GLU A 366 -11.14 8.77 -19.53
N ILE A 367 -10.88 9.17 -18.28
CA ILE A 367 -9.66 9.88 -17.87
C ILE A 367 -8.40 9.06 -18.17
N THR A 368 -8.47 7.73 -18.02
CA THR A 368 -7.31 6.83 -18.21
C THR A 368 -7.22 6.20 -19.60
N GLY A 369 -8.15 6.51 -20.50
CA GLY A 369 -8.14 6.03 -21.89
C GLY A 369 -8.34 4.52 -22.05
N ASN A 370 -9.15 3.90 -21.17
CA ASN A 370 -9.43 2.46 -21.18
C ASN A 370 -10.82 2.09 -21.71
#